data_AF-A0A6G3WV33-F1
#
_entry.id   AF-A0A6G3WV33-F1
#
_cell.length_a   1.000
_cell.length_b   1.000
_cell.length_c   1.000
_cell.angle_alpha   90.00
_cell.angle_beta   90.00
_cell.angle_gamma   90.00
#
_symmetry.space_group_name_H-M   'P 1'
#
loop_
_entity.id
_entity.type
_entity.pdbx_description
1 polymer ?
#
loop_
_entity_poly.entity_id
_entity_poly.type
_entity_poly.pdbx_seq_one_letter_code
_entity_poly.pdbx_strand_id
1 'polypeptide(L)'
;SEDDVEELTPGAAAWLERGAHPDAIRRALTTELPQPPKYPAKIVRHRLAVLLPPPLPGAQELAPARRTPVTPFQTCEGCDRAFRSPDPGHCRDCRARYWEAA
;
A
#
# COMPACT_ATOMS: atom_id res chain seq x y z
N SER A 1 -16.57 -4.38 24.76
CA SER A 1 -15.30 -4.25 25.48
C SER A 1 -14.52 -3.08 24.92
N GLU A 2 -13.52 -2.55 25.62
CA GLU A 2 -12.57 -1.58 25.06
C GLU A 2 -11.78 -2.20 23.88
N ASP A 3 -11.40 -3.49 23.99
CA ASP A 3 -10.78 -4.23 22.87
C ASP A 3 -11.64 -4.22 21.59
N ASP A 4 -12.97 -4.39 21.72
CA ASP A 4 -13.86 -4.34 20.57
C ASP A 4 -13.81 -2.97 19.88
N VAL A 5 -13.66 -1.88 20.65
CA VAL A 5 -13.56 -0.53 20.10
C VAL A 5 -12.22 -0.35 19.39
N GLU A 6 -11.14 -0.82 19.98
CA GLU A 6 -9.81 -0.77 19.38
C GLU A 6 -9.75 -1.58 18.06
N GLU A 7 -10.35 -2.78 18.03
CA GLU A 7 -10.45 -3.59 16.82
C GLU A 7 -11.27 -2.93 15.70
N LEU A 8 -12.32 -2.17 16.05
CA LEU A 8 -13.23 -1.55 15.09
C LEU A 8 -12.72 -0.20 14.56
N THR A 9 -11.83 0.45 15.29
CA THR A 9 -11.31 1.79 14.97
C THR A 9 -10.70 1.88 13.56
N PRO A 10 -9.83 0.95 13.11
CA PRO A 10 -9.27 1.00 11.75
C PRO A 10 -10.35 0.91 10.66
N GLY A 11 -11.40 0.11 10.88
CA GLY A 11 -12.51 -0.01 9.94
C GLY A 11 -13.32 1.28 9.84
N ALA A 12 -13.60 1.93 10.98
CA ALA A 12 -14.29 3.22 11.00
C ALA A 12 -13.45 4.33 10.37
N ALA A 13 -12.14 4.34 10.62
CA ALA A 13 -11.20 5.28 9.99
C ALA A 13 -11.22 5.15 8.46
N ALA A 14 -11.20 3.91 7.93
CA ALA A 14 -11.26 3.67 6.48
C ALA A 14 -12.52 4.23 5.81
N TRP A 15 -13.66 4.29 6.52
CA TRP A 15 -14.86 4.95 6.00
C TRP A 15 -14.69 6.47 5.91
N LEU A 16 -14.12 7.08 6.95
CA LEU A 16 -13.87 8.52 7.01
C LEU A 16 -12.86 8.96 5.96
N GLU A 17 -11.79 8.18 5.77
CA GLU A 17 -10.77 8.40 4.72
C GLU A 17 -11.36 8.34 3.31
N ARG A 18 -12.44 7.57 3.11
CA ARG A 18 -13.19 7.51 1.85
C ARG A 18 -14.29 8.58 1.75
N GLY A 19 -14.32 9.53 2.68
CA GLY A 19 -15.25 10.65 2.69
C GLY A 19 -16.66 10.31 3.18
N ALA A 20 -16.85 9.19 3.87
CA ALA A 20 -18.16 8.85 4.42
C ALA A 20 -18.53 9.79 5.58
N HIS A 21 -19.75 10.33 5.53
CA HIS A 21 -20.27 11.15 6.63
C HIS A 21 -20.54 10.27 7.87
N PRO A 22 -20.24 10.74 9.11
CA PRO A 22 -20.46 9.97 10.34
C PRO A 22 -21.89 9.40 10.48
N ASP A 23 -22.91 10.15 10.08
CA ASP A 23 -24.29 9.64 10.08
C ASP A 23 -24.54 8.50 9.10
N ALA A 24 -23.85 8.50 7.95
CA ALA A 24 -23.95 7.38 7.01
C ALA A 24 -23.31 6.12 7.59
N ILE A 25 -22.17 6.26 8.28
CA ILE A 25 -21.52 5.18 9.03
C ILE A 25 -22.50 4.65 10.09
N ARG A 26 -23.02 5.52 10.96
CA ARG A 26 -23.98 5.15 12.01
C ARG A 26 -25.16 4.38 11.43
N ARG A 27 -25.83 4.91 10.41
CA ARG A 27 -26.96 4.23 9.75
C ARG A 27 -26.55 2.85 9.24
N ALA A 28 -25.47 2.76 8.46
CA ALA A 28 -25.00 1.49 7.91
C ALA A 28 -24.71 0.44 8.99
N LEU A 29 -24.20 0.86 10.15
CA LEU A 29 -23.89 -0.05 11.27
C LEU A 29 -25.12 -0.44 12.10
N THR A 30 -26.16 0.39 12.16
CA THR A 30 -27.28 0.18 13.09
C THR A 30 -28.63 -0.19 12.46
N THR A 31 -28.81 -0.07 11.14
CA THR A 31 -30.09 -0.42 10.46
C THR A 31 -30.25 -1.93 10.25
N GLU A 32 -31.45 -2.50 10.26
CA GLU A 32 -31.67 -3.93 9.96
C GLU A 32 -30.83 -4.90 10.81
N LEU A 33 -30.65 -4.59 12.10
CA LEU A 33 -29.93 -5.48 13.02
C LEU A 33 -30.86 -6.61 13.50
N PRO A 34 -30.34 -7.85 13.63
CA PRO A 34 -31.08 -8.93 14.25
C PRO A 34 -31.39 -8.57 15.72
N GLN A 35 -32.63 -8.80 16.14
CA GLN A 35 -33.07 -8.50 17.51
C GLN A 35 -33.36 -9.79 18.29
N PRO A 36 -32.68 -10.05 19.43
CA PRO A 36 -31.57 -9.29 20.00
C PRO A 36 -30.22 -9.60 19.31
N PRO A 37 -29.28 -8.64 19.25
CA PRO A 37 -27.98 -8.87 18.65
C PRO A 37 -27.13 -9.78 19.56
N LYS A 38 -26.87 -11.01 19.11
CA LYS A 38 -26.05 -11.97 19.86
C LYS A 38 -24.55 -11.61 19.89
N TYR A 39 -24.05 -10.97 18.84
CA TYR A 39 -22.63 -10.60 18.69
C TYR A 39 -22.46 -9.21 18.05
N PRO A 40 -22.76 -8.13 18.78
CA PRO A 40 -22.78 -6.77 18.20
C PRO A 40 -21.45 -6.37 17.56
N ALA A 41 -20.32 -6.61 18.21
CA ALA A 41 -18.99 -6.29 17.67
C ALA A 41 -18.70 -7.01 16.35
N LYS A 42 -19.03 -8.31 16.25
CA LYS A 42 -18.85 -9.08 15.00
C LYS A 42 -19.72 -8.56 13.86
N ILE A 43 -20.96 -8.15 14.16
CA ILE A 43 -21.86 -7.57 13.16
C ILE A 43 -21.31 -6.25 12.64
N VAL A 44 -20.86 -5.37 13.55
CA VAL A 44 -20.26 -4.07 13.18
C VAL A 44 -18.99 -4.28 12.36
N ARG A 45 -18.10 -5.17 12.77
CA ARG A 45 -16.88 -5.52 12.02
C ARG A 45 -17.20 -6.00 10.61
N HIS A 46 -18.16 -6.91 10.50
CA HIS A 46 -18.60 -7.42 9.20
C HIS A 46 -19.13 -6.31 8.30
N ARG A 47 -19.96 -5.41 8.84
CA ARG A 47 -20.53 -4.31 8.07
C ARG A 47 -19.52 -3.24 7.68
N LEU A 48 -18.58 -2.90 8.56
CA LEU A 48 -17.47 -2.00 8.21
C LEU A 48 -16.66 -2.53 7.03
N ALA A 49 -16.49 -3.85 6.92
CA ALA A 49 -15.78 -4.48 5.80
C ALA A 49 -16.63 -4.56 4.53
N VAL A 50 -17.88 -5.02 4.62
CA VAL A 50 -18.73 -5.31 3.44
C VAL A 50 -19.34 -4.05 2.84
N LEU A 51 -19.70 -3.06 3.66
CA LEU A 51 -20.35 -1.84 3.21
C LEU A 51 -19.35 -0.68 3.02
N LEU A 52 -18.05 -0.97 3.05
CA LEU A 52 -16.99 0.02 2.87
C LEU A 52 -17.18 0.75 1.53
N PRO A 53 -17.36 2.09 1.52
CA PRO A 53 -17.55 2.85 0.29
C PRO A 53 -16.39 2.62 -0.68
N PRO A 54 -16.57 2.68 -2.00
CA PRO A 54 -15.44 2.59 -2.92
C PRO A 54 -14.43 3.72 -2.66
N PRO A 55 -13.13 3.51 -2.95
CA PRO A 55 -12.14 4.57 -2.82
C PRO A 55 -12.50 5.74 -3.74
N LEU A 56 -12.20 6.96 -3.28
CA LEU A 56 -12.40 8.17 -4.08
C LEU A 56 -11.53 8.12 -5.35
N PRO A 57 -12.01 8.64 -6.49
CA PRO A 57 -11.21 8.74 -7.69
C PRO A 57 -9.93 9.55 -7.40
N GLY A 58 -8.77 9.01 -7.81
CA GLY A 58 -7.46 9.63 -7.59
C GLY A 58 -6.80 9.34 -6.24
N ALA A 59 -7.46 8.62 -5.32
CA ALA A 59 -6.83 8.21 -4.06
C ALA A 59 -5.57 7.34 -4.29
N GLN A 60 -5.57 6.54 -5.35
CA GLN A 60 -4.44 5.71 -5.75
C GLN A 60 -3.30 6.53 -6.38
N GLU A 61 -3.60 7.70 -6.95
CA GLU A 61 -2.59 8.61 -7.51
C GLU A 61 -1.83 9.35 -6.39
N LEU A 62 -2.48 9.55 -5.24
CA LEU A 62 -1.89 10.12 -4.03
C LEU A 62 -1.05 9.11 -3.24
N ALA A 63 -1.24 7.81 -3.47
CA ALA A 63 -0.39 6.80 -2.85
C ALA A 63 1.05 6.99 -3.33
N PRO A 64 2.06 6.90 -2.44
CA PRO A 64 3.44 7.01 -2.86
C PRO A 64 3.69 5.97 -3.96
N ALA A 65 3.96 6.45 -5.18
CA ALA A 65 4.27 5.59 -6.30
C ALA A 65 5.35 4.61 -5.83
N ARG A 66 5.09 3.29 -5.95
CA ARG A 66 6.12 2.29 -5.68
C ARG A 66 7.30 2.67 -6.58
N ARG A 67 8.36 3.21 -5.98
CA ARG A 67 9.51 3.72 -6.74
C ARG A 67 10.08 2.52 -7.48
N THR A 68 9.98 2.51 -8.81
CA THR A 68 10.66 1.51 -9.63
C THR A 68 12.11 1.49 -9.19
N PRO A 69 12.70 0.32 -8.83
CA PRO A 69 14.08 0.27 -8.42
C PRO A 69 14.96 0.84 -9.54
N VAL A 70 15.57 2.00 -9.29
CA VAL A 70 16.45 2.66 -10.25
C VAL A 70 17.80 1.99 -10.17
N THR A 71 18.28 1.44 -11.30
CA THR A 71 19.64 0.91 -11.38
C THR A 71 20.64 2.05 -11.15
N PRO A 72 21.49 1.98 -10.11
CA PRO A 72 22.39 3.07 -9.75
C PRO A 72 23.46 3.27 -10.83
N PHE A 73 24.02 4.48 -10.87
CA PHE A 73 25.22 4.76 -11.66
C PHE A 73 26.46 4.34 -10.87
N GLN A 74 27.34 3.58 -11.53
CA GLN A 74 28.63 3.12 -11.05
C GLN A 74 29.73 3.67 -11.96
N THR A 75 30.93 3.87 -11.43
CA THR A 75 32.12 4.25 -12.22
C THR A 75 32.93 3.00 -12.56
N CYS A 76 33.30 2.84 -13.82
CA CYS A 76 34.08 1.69 -14.28
C CYS A 76 35.55 1.80 -13.81
N GLU A 77 36.04 0.77 -13.12
CA GLU A 77 37.44 0.73 -12.65
C GLU A 77 38.50 0.64 -13.77
N GLY A 78 38.09 0.29 -15.00
CA GLY A 78 39.03 0.14 -16.13
C GLY A 78 39.12 1.33 -17.07
N CYS A 79 38.17 2.28 -16.99
CA CYS A 79 38.12 3.42 -17.93
C CYS A 79 37.43 4.67 -17.38
N ASP A 80 37.13 4.71 -16.07
CA ASP A 80 36.44 5.79 -15.35
C ASP A 80 35.08 6.21 -15.94
N ARG A 81 34.51 5.38 -16.82
CA ARG A 81 33.21 5.66 -17.46
C ARG A 81 32.06 5.36 -16.49
N ALA A 82 31.14 6.30 -16.35
CA ALA A 82 29.87 6.08 -15.66
C ALA A 82 28.95 5.12 -16.45
N PHE A 83 28.41 4.11 -15.77
CA PHE A 83 27.49 3.12 -16.34
C PHE A 83 26.43 2.69 -15.32
N ARG A 84 25.31 2.12 -15.76
CA ARG A 84 24.26 1.62 -14.85
C ARG A 84 24.46 0.13 -14.56
N SER A 85 24.57 -0.24 -13.30
CA SER A 85 24.67 -1.64 -12.86
C SER A 85 24.20 -1.79 -11.41
N PRO A 86 23.53 -2.91 -11.04
CA PRO A 86 23.19 -3.19 -9.65
C PRO A 86 24.45 -3.38 -8.79
N ASP A 87 25.48 -4.02 -9.34
CA ASP A 87 26.73 -4.35 -8.65
C ASP A 87 27.91 -3.53 -9.20
N PRO A 88 28.93 -3.22 -8.37
CA PRO A 88 30.19 -2.62 -8.83
C PRO A 88 30.90 -3.50 -9.86
N GLY A 89 31.62 -2.88 -10.80
CA GLY A 89 32.46 -3.63 -11.73
C GLY A 89 32.82 -2.88 -13.01
N HIS A 90 33.12 -3.65 -14.05
CA HIS A 90 33.50 -3.11 -15.35
C HIS A 90 32.28 -2.80 -16.22
N CYS A 91 32.39 -1.70 -16.98
CA CYS A 91 31.41 -1.38 -18.00
C CYS A 91 31.39 -2.47 -19.09
N ARG A 92 30.31 -2.50 -19.89
CA ARG A 92 30.15 -3.49 -20.98
C ARG A 92 31.39 -3.59 -21.87
N ASP A 93 31.98 -2.45 -22.22
CA ASP A 93 33.10 -2.40 -23.14
C ASP A 93 34.39 -2.95 -22.50
N CYS A 94 34.67 -2.61 -21.24
CA CYS A 94 35.79 -3.22 -20.49
C CYS A 94 35.57 -4.72 -20.29
N ARG A 95 34.35 -5.16 -19.93
CA ARG A 95 34.03 -6.58 -19.77
C ARG A 95 34.24 -7.38 -21.06
N ALA A 96 33.86 -6.82 -22.22
CA ALA A 96 34.12 -7.46 -23.52
C ALA A 96 35.63 -7.63 -23.77
N ARG A 97 36.42 -6.58 -23.48
CA ARG A 97 37.89 -6.62 -23.63
C ARG A 97 38.58 -7.60 -22.69
N TYR A 98 38.06 -7.80 -21.47
CA TYR A 98 38.60 -8.80 -20.54
C TYR A 98 38.36 -10.23 -21.01
N TRP A 99 37.24 -10.51 -21.70
CA TRP A 99 36.94 -11.84 -22.25
C TRP A 99 37.68 -12.17 -23.54
N GLU A 100 38.07 -11.17 -24.32
CA GLU A 100 38.91 -11.35 -25.52
C GLU A 100 40.38 -11.63 -25.20
N ALA A 101 40.82 -11.31 -23.97
CA ALA A 101 42.19 -11.51 -23.50
C ALA A 101 42.38 -12.80 -22.66
N ALA A 102 41.32 -13.58 -22.48
CA ALA A 102 41.30 -14.87 -21.77
C ALA A 102 41.18 -16.02 -22.77
#